data_AF-A0A0F9JD02-F1
#
_entry.id   AF-A0A0F9JD02-F1
#
_cell.length_a   1.000
_cell.length_b   1.000
_cell.length_c   1.000
_cell.angle_alpha   90.00
_cell.angle_beta   90.00
_cell.angle_gamma   90.00
#
_symmetry.space_group_name_H-M   'P 1'
#
loop_
_entity.id
_entity.type
_entity.pdbx_description
1 polymer ?
#
loop_
_entity_poly.entity_id
_entity_poly.type
_entity_poly.pdbx_seq_one_letter_code
_entity_poly.pdbx_strand_id
1 'polypeptide(L)'
;ASGGILPASLGDVPLDFDTLQEHGCFIGSAAIVILSDRDSLAGVVLNVMRFFEDESCGQCTPCRVGCEKAVKLMQADTWDGPLLAELCTAMVDASICGLGQAAPNPIKLVMEHFPEEVGCLAGGPDDAGYDTDQGLERRGQD
;
A
#
# COMPACT_ATOMS: atom_id res chain seq x y z
N ALA A 1 -0.21 -6.26 3.56
CA ALA A 1 0.07 -5.59 2.28
C ALA A 1 -1.21 -5.46 1.45
N SER A 2 -1.75 -6.55 0.88
CA SER A 2 -2.89 -6.52 -0.05
C SER A 2 -4.25 -6.11 0.54
N GLY A 3 -4.45 -6.25 1.85
CA GLY A 3 -5.68 -5.82 2.52
C GLY A 3 -5.85 -4.29 2.62
N GLY A 4 -4.78 -3.52 2.41
CA GLY A 4 -4.78 -2.06 2.55
C GLY A 4 -4.52 -1.56 3.97
N ILE A 5 -4.85 -0.29 4.23
CA ILE A 5 -4.57 0.42 5.48
C ILE A 5 -5.88 1.00 6.02
N LEU A 6 -6.18 0.76 7.28
CA LEU A 6 -7.40 1.22 7.94
C LEU A 6 -7.06 2.13 9.13
N PRO A 7 -7.92 3.10 9.47
CA PRO A 7 -7.74 3.93 10.65
C PRO A 7 -7.97 3.16 11.94
N ALA A 8 -7.31 3.60 13.02
CA ALA A 8 -7.47 3.01 14.35
C ALA A 8 -8.93 3.04 14.86
N SER A 9 -9.77 3.94 14.33
CA SER A 9 -11.20 4.01 14.63
C SER A 9 -11.99 2.77 14.19
N LEU A 10 -11.46 1.95 13.29
CA LEU A 10 -12.03 0.66 12.89
C LEU A 10 -11.43 -0.54 13.65
N GLY A 11 -10.65 -0.30 14.71
CA GLY A 11 -9.95 -1.37 15.45
C GLY A 11 -10.85 -2.39 16.17
N ASP A 12 -12.11 -2.03 16.43
CA ASP A 12 -13.10 -2.93 17.02
C ASP A 12 -13.87 -3.77 15.98
N VAL A 13 -13.65 -3.53 14.68
CA VAL A 13 -14.28 -4.29 13.60
C VAL A 13 -13.72 -5.71 13.59
N PRO A 14 -14.56 -6.77 13.65
CA PRO A 14 -14.09 -8.14 13.58
C PRO A 14 -13.22 -8.43 12.36
N LEU A 15 -12.07 -9.06 12.59
CA LEU A 15 -11.21 -9.58 11.54
C LEU A 15 -11.82 -10.88 10.96
N ASP A 16 -12.83 -10.72 10.12
CA ASP A 16 -13.53 -11.77 9.40
C ASP A 16 -13.62 -11.48 7.87
N PHE A 17 -13.77 -12.52 7.05
CA PHE A 17 -13.66 -12.47 5.59
C PHE A 17 -14.66 -11.52 4.93
N ASP A 18 -15.88 -11.45 5.45
CA ASP A 18 -16.96 -10.66 4.85
C ASP A 18 -17.09 -9.30 5.51
N THR A 19 -16.75 -9.20 6.80
CA THR A 19 -16.91 -7.97 7.59
C THR A 19 -16.07 -6.81 7.05
N LEU A 20 -14.82 -7.06 6.64
CA LEU A 20 -13.92 -6.00 6.17
C LEU A 20 -14.17 -5.53 4.73
N GLN A 21 -14.93 -6.29 3.93
CA GLN A 21 -15.24 -5.92 2.54
C GLN A 21 -16.05 -4.63 2.46
N GLU A 22 -16.90 -4.35 3.46
CA GLU A 22 -17.66 -3.10 3.58
C GLU A 22 -16.76 -1.87 3.70
N HIS A 23 -15.50 -2.06 4.09
CA HIS A 23 -14.47 -1.02 4.22
C HIS A 23 -13.42 -1.06 3.11
N GLY A 24 -13.71 -1.75 1.98
CA GLY A 24 -12.76 -1.88 0.86
C GLY A 24 -11.49 -2.68 1.19
N CYS A 25 -11.46 -3.32 2.37
CA CYS A 25 -10.39 -4.18 2.86
C CYS A 25 -10.81 -5.65 2.70
N PHE A 26 -9.85 -6.57 2.74
CA PHE A 26 -10.15 -7.99 2.74
C PHE A 26 -9.11 -8.78 3.53
N ILE A 27 -9.49 -9.98 3.97
CA ILE A 27 -8.59 -10.89 4.67
C ILE A 27 -7.90 -11.83 3.69
N GLY A 28 -6.59 -11.67 3.58
CA GLY A 28 -5.70 -12.65 2.97
C GLY A 28 -5.10 -13.60 4.02
N SER A 29 -3.84 -13.38 4.38
CA SER A 29 -3.11 -14.19 5.36
C SER A 29 -3.42 -13.86 6.83
N ALA A 30 -4.33 -12.91 7.08
CA ALA A 30 -4.60 -12.34 8.41
C ALA A 30 -3.35 -11.75 9.11
N ALA A 31 -2.33 -11.36 8.35
CA ALA A 31 -1.18 -10.64 8.88
C ALA A 31 -1.54 -9.18 9.17
N ILE A 32 -1.47 -8.79 10.45
CA ILE A 32 -1.74 -7.43 10.93
C ILE A 32 -0.42 -6.70 11.11
N VAL A 33 -0.34 -5.47 10.58
CA VAL A 33 0.75 -4.53 10.81
C VAL A 33 0.16 -3.31 11.50
N ILE A 34 0.72 -2.93 12.65
CA ILE A 34 0.29 -1.75 13.41
C ILE A 34 1.25 -0.61 13.08
N LEU A 35 0.69 0.51 12.62
CA LEU A 35 1.41 1.76 12.36
C LEU A 35 0.96 2.79 13.40
N SER A 36 1.92 3.54 13.92
CA SER A 36 1.72 4.62 14.87
C SER A 36 1.59 5.97 14.16
N ASP A 37 1.28 7.01 14.93
CA ASP A 37 1.29 8.41 14.49
C ASP A 37 2.69 8.96 14.19
N ARG A 38 3.75 8.16 14.34
CA ARG A 38 5.13 8.50 13.99
C ARG A 38 5.57 7.93 12.65
N ASP A 39 4.77 7.04 12.06
CA ASP A 39 5.08 6.38 10.80
C ASP A 39 4.50 7.19 9.64
N SER A 40 5.29 7.42 8.58
CA SER A 40 4.78 8.07 7.37
C SER A 40 3.93 7.11 6.56
N LEU A 41 2.62 7.35 6.47
CA LEU A 41 1.74 6.48 5.67
C LEU A 41 2.06 6.55 4.18
N ALA A 42 2.46 7.73 3.66
CA ALA A 42 2.95 7.86 2.30
C ALA A 42 4.18 6.99 2.03
N GLY A 43 5.16 7.00 2.96
CA GLY A 43 6.35 6.16 2.88
C GLY A 43 6.03 4.66 2.97
N VAL A 44 5.13 4.27 3.87
CA VAL A 44 4.67 2.88 4.02
C VAL A 44 4.00 2.38 2.73
N VAL A 45 3.05 3.15 2.18
CA VAL A 45 2.35 2.76 0.95
C VAL A 45 3.31 2.69 -0.24
N LEU A 46 4.24 3.64 -0.35
CA LEU A 46 5.29 3.60 -1.38
C LEU A 46 6.13 2.33 -1.26
N ASN A 47 6.55 1.95 -0.04
CA ASN A 47 7.31 0.73 0.20
C ASN A 47 6.52 -0.54 -0.17
N VAL A 48 5.24 -0.58 0.20
CA VAL A 48 4.34 -1.70 -0.18
C VAL A 48 4.17 -1.78 -1.69
N MET A 49 4.12 -0.66 -2.39
CA MET A 49 3.96 -0.64 -3.84
C MET A 49 5.24 -1.02 -4.58
N ARG A 50 6.43 -0.70 -4.05
CA ARG A 50 7.70 -1.24 -4.54
C ARG A 50 7.74 -2.76 -4.44
N PHE A 51 7.27 -3.33 -3.33
CA PHE A 51 7.12 -4.78 -3.21
C PHE A 51 6.21 -5.37 -4.30
N PHE A 52 5.07 -4.75 -4.60
CA PHE A 52 4.20 -5.22 -5.68
C PHE A 52 4.78 -5.02 -7.09
N GLU A 53 5.61 -4.00 -7.29
CA GLU A 53 6.38 -3.81 -8.52
C GLU A 53 7.40 -4.95 -8.70
N ASP A 54 8.18 -5.26 -7.65
CA ASP A 54 9.21 -6.30 -7.66
C ASP A 54 8.64 -7.72 -7.78
N GLU A 55 7.51 -8.00 -7.12
CA GLU A 55 6.87 -9.32 -7.11
C GLU A 55 5.87 -9.53 -8.27
N SER A 56 5.67 -8.51 -9.10
CA SER A 56 4.86 -8.69 -10.30
C SER A 56 5.52 -9.69 -11.25
N CYS A 57 4.84 -10.79 -11.56
CA CYS A 57 5.31 -11.79 -12.54
C CYS A 57 5.42 -11.25 -13.98
N GLY A 58 4.91 -10.04 -14.24
CA GLY A 58 5.05 -9.34 -15.52
C GLY A 58 4.13 -9.81 -16.64
N GLN A 59 3.22 -10.77 -16.39
CA GLN A 59 2.40 -11.40 -17.42
C GLN A 59 1.33 -10.46 -18.01
N CYS A 60 0.65 -9.66 -17.18
CA CYS A 60 -0.37 -8.72 -17.64
C CYS A 60 0.10 -7.28 -17.55
N THR A 61 -0.14 -6.51 -18.62
CA THR A 61 0.19 -5.08 -18.71
C THR A 61 -0.37 -4.25 -17.55
N PRO A 62 -1.65 -4.35 -17.16
CA PRO A 62 -2.19 -3.53 -16.06
C PRO A 62 -1.44 -3.74 -14.75
N CYS A 63 -1.05 -4.96 -14.38
CA CYS A 63 -0.22 -5.19 -13.19
C CYS A 63 1.21 -4.69 -13.39
N ARG A 64 1.89 -5.14 -14.45
CA ARG A 64 3.32 -4.85 -14.68
C ARG A 64 3.60 -3.35 -14.78
N VAL A 65 2.88 -2.69 -15.68
CA VAL A 65 3.08 -1.25 -15.94
C VAL A 65 2.34 -0.41 -14.89
N GLY A 66 1.24 -0.93 -14.33
CA GLY A 66 0.50 -0.22 -13.30
C GLY A 66 1.27 -0.08 -12.00
N CYS A 67 1.90 -1.14 -11.50
CA CYS A 67 2.75 -1.06 -10.30
C CYS A 67 3.90 -0.06 -10.51
N GLU A 68 4.66 -0.18 -11.60
CA GLU A 68 5.74 0.75 -11.96
C GLU A 68 5.25 2.20 -12.03
N LYS A 69 4.10 2.43 -12.68
CA LYS A 69 3.53 3.78 -12.83
C LYS A 69 3.08 4.34 -11.48
N ALA A 70 2.45 3.52 -10.64
CA ALA A 70 2.01 3.91 -9.31
C ALA A 70 3.20 4.34 -8.45
N VAL A 71 4.27 3.52 -8.39
CA VAL A 71 5.51 3.86 -7.67
C VAL A 71 6.05 5.21 -8.11
N LYS A 72 6.16 5.45 -9.43
CA LYS A 72 6.65 6.74 -9.96
C LYS A 72 5.75 7.92 -9.60
N LEU A 73 4.42 7.74 -9.60
CA LEU A 73 3.48 8.80 -9.23
C LEU A 73 3.57 9.14 -7.74
N MET A 74 3.75 8.13 -6.88
CA MET A 74 3.83 8.32 -5.43
C MET A 74 5.19 8.86 -4.95
N GLN A 75 6.22 8.83 -5.81
CA GLN A 75 7.52 9.47 -5.54
C GLN A 75 7.51 10.99 -5.78
N ALA A 76 6.45 11.54 -6.35
CA ALA A 76 6.30 12.99 -6.48
C ALA A 76 5.98 13.63 -5.12
N ASP A 77 6.43 14.87 -4.92
CA ASP A 77 6.13 15.68 -3.72
C ASP A 77 4.63 15.84 -3.45
N THR A 78 3.81 15.71 -4.50
CA THR A 78 2.36 15.75 -4.41
C THR A 78 1.77 14.70 -5.33
N TRP A 79 0.92 13.85 -4.78
CA TRP A 79 0.29 12.78 -5.53
C TRP A 79 -0.81 13.35 -6.44
N ASP A 80 -0.80 12.90 -7.70
CA ASP A 80 -1.93 13.13 -8.61
C ASP A 80 -3.04 12.12 -8.26
N GLY A 81 -3.87 12.49 -7.28
CA GLY A 81 -4.95 11.65 -6.77
C GLY A 81 -5.91 11.14 -7.85
N PRO A 82 -6.46 12.00 -8.74
CA PRO A 82 -7.31 11.55 -9.84
C PRO A 82 -6.62 10.52 -10.76
N LEU A 83 -5.36 10.77 -11.16
CA LEU A 83 -4.63 9.84 -12.00
C LEU A 83 -4.34 8.52 -11.30
N LEU A 84 -3.98 8.55 -10.01
CA LEU A 84 -3.78 7.35 -9.20
C LEU A 84 -5.09 6.55 -9.07
N ALA A 85 -6.23 7.22 -8.87
CA ALA A 85 -7.53 6.54 -8.79
C ALA A 85 -7.93 5.85 -10.10
N GLU A 86 -7.71 6.50 -11.25
CA GLU A 86 -7.92 5.90 -12.57
C GLU A 86 -7.00 4.70 -12.79
N LEU A 87 -5.71 4.83 -12.44
CA LEU A 87 -4.74 3.74 -12.52
C LEU A 87 -5.14 2.55 -11.64
N CYS A 88 -5.52 2.82 -10.39
CA CYS A 88 -5.97 1.79 -9.45
C CYS A 88 -7.17 1.04 -10.00
N THR A 89 -8.15 1.74 -10.59
CA THR A 89 -9.34 1.12 -11.20
C THR A 89 -8.95 0.21 -12.36
N ALA A 90 -8.08 0.68 -13.28
CA ALA A 90 -7.60 -0.13 -14.39
C ALA A 90 -6.84 -1.39 -13.93
N MET A 91 -6.05 -1.28 -12.86
CA MET A 91 -5.34 -2.42 -12.28
C MET A 91 -6.30 -3.46 -11.69
N VAL A 92 -7.33 -3.03 -10.94
CA VAL A 92 -8.36 -3.92 -10.38
C VAL A 92 -9.13 -4.63 -11.49
N ASP A 93 -9.59 -3.90 -12.50
CA ASP A 93 -10.52 -4.43 -13.50
C ASP A 93 -9.85 -5.34 -14.55
N ALA A 94 -8.59 -5.05 -14.89
CA ALA A 94 -7.93 -5.69 -16.03
C ALA A 94 -6.77 -6.64 -15.68
N SER A 95 -6.35 -6.72 -14.42
CA SER A 95 -5.30 -7.67 -14.01
C SER A 95 -5.80 -9.12 -14.01
N ILE A 96 -4.93 -10.02 -14.45
CA ILE A 96 -5.26 -11.45 -14.63
C ILE A 96 -5.42 -12.19 -13.30
N CYS A 97 -4.65 -11.81 -12.27
CA CYS A 97 -4.59 -12.54 -11.01
C CYS A 97 -4.79 -11.61 -9.79
N GLY A 98 -5.00 -12.24 -8.63
CA GLY A 98 -5.27 -11.54 -7.38
C GLY A 98 -4.17 -10.57 -6.92
N LEU A 99 -2.91 -10.78 -7.31
CA LEU A 99 -1.84 -9.82 -7.01
C LEU A 99 -2.10 -8.48 -7.70
N GLY A 100 -2.29 -8.49 -9.02
CA GLY A 100 -2.53 -7.25 -9.78
C GLY A 100 -3.85 -6.57 -9.40
N GLN A 101 -4.85 -7.35 -9.00
CA GLN A 101 -6.13 -6.83 -8.52
C GLN A 101 -6.03 -6.20 -7.13
N ALA A 102 -5.19 -6.74 -6.24
CA ALA A 102 -5.07 -6.27 -4.87
C ALA A 102 -3.96 -5.24 -4.64
N ALA A 103 -2.97 -5.16 -5.54
CA ALA A 103 -1.87 -4.19 -5.46
C ALA A 103 -2.36 -2.74 -5.26
N PRO A 104 -3.47 -2.28 -5.87
CA PRO A 104 -3.97 -0.91 -5.67
C PRO A 104 -4.57 -0.60 -4.29
N ASN A 105 -4.89 -1.61 -3.47
CA ASN A 105 -5.65 -1.40 -2.23
C ASN A 105 -4.98 -0.48 -1.21
N PRO A 106 -3.65 -0.58 -0.95
CA PRO A 106 -2.96 0.36 -0.07
C PRO A 106 -3.11 1.81 -0.52
N ILE A 107 -3.05 2.07 -1.83
CA ILE A 107 -3.20 3.41 -2.41
C ILE A 107 -4.63 3.92 -2.19
N LYS A 108 -5.62 3.10 -2.55
CA LYS A 108 -7.03 3.49 -2.42
C LYS A 108 -7.41 3.83 -0.98
N LEU A 109 -7.07 2.94 -0.05
CA LEU A 109 -7.48 3.10 1.34
C LEU A 109 -6.69 4.18 2.08
N VAL A 110 -5.42 4.42 1.74
CA VAL A 110 -4.71 5.57 2.31
C VAL A 110 -5.30 6.89 1.82
N MET A 111 -5.66 7.00 0.53
CA MET A 111 -6.29 8.20 -0.02
C MET A 111 -7.70 8.43 0.56
N GLU A 112 -8.41 7.36 0.88
CA GLU A 112 -9.76 7.42 1.46
C GLU A 112 -9.75 7.81 2.93
N HIS A 113 -8.88 7.19 3.73
CA HIS A 113 -8.91 7.33 5.19
C HIS A 113 -7.91 8.37 5.73
N PHE A 114 -6.88 8.72 4.96
CA PHE A 114 -5.81 9.63 5.36
C PHE A 114 -5.43 10.61 4.24
N PRO A 115 -6.40 11.33 3.64
CA PRO A 115 -6.12 12.25 2.53
C PRO A 115 -5.08 13.34 2.88
N GLU A 116 -4.96 13.70 4.15
CA GLU A 116 -3.98 14.67 4.68
C GLU A 116 -2.54 14.14 4.67
N GLU A 117 -2.33 12.83 4.76
CA GLU A 117 -1.00 12.21 4.78
C GLU A 117 -0.40 12.06 3.38
N VAL A 118 -1.27 12.07 2.35
CA VAL A 118 -0.89 11.91 0.94
C VAL A 118 -1.11 13.19 0.11
N GLY A 119 -1.75 14.20 0.70
CA GLY A 119 -2.07 15.48 0.08
C GLY A 119 -1.35 16.66 0.75
N CYS A 120 -0.24 17.10 0.16
CA CYS A 120 0.51 18.33 0.49
C CYS A 120 1.10 18.39 1.92
N LEU A 121 2.41 18.07 2.00
CA LEU A 121 3.36 18.32 3.09
C LEU A 121 3.15 17.56 4.43
N ALA A 122 3.98 16.54 4.64
CA ALA A 122 5.05 16.62 5.65
C ALA A 122 6.12 15.55 5.37
N GLY A 123 7.30 15.98 4.94
CA GLY A 123 8.49 15.16 5.08
C GLY A 123 8.74 14.93 6.57
N GLY A 124 8.49 13.71 7.04
CA GLY A 124 8.99 13.26 8.33
C GLY A 124 10.52 13.12 8.28
N PRO A 125 11.23 13.28 9.41
CA PRO A 125 12.70 13.30 9.46
C PRO A 125 13.38 11.96 9.11
N ASP A 126 12.62 10.91 8.83
CA ASP A 126 13.09 9.52 8.79
C ASP A 126 12.98 8.86 7.40
N ASP A 127 12.99 9.63 6.29
CA ASP A 127 13.17 9.10 4.91
C ASP A 127 14.59 8.52 4.65
N ALA A 128 15.29 8.12 5.71
CA ALA A 128 16.41 7.20 5.62
C ALA A 128 15.81 5.79 5.49
N GLY A 129 15.63 5.37 4.23
CA GLY A 129 14.95 4.14 3.83
C GLY A 129 15.15 2.95 4.76
N TYR A 130 14.06 2.18 4.92
CA TYR A 130 14.08 0.86 5.52
C TYR A 130 15.04 -0.04 4.71
N ASP A 131 16.27 -0.13 5.20
CA ASP A 131 17.30 -1.02 4.70
C ASP A 131 16.93 -2.46 5.07
N THR A 132 16.36 -3.19 4.12
CA THR A 132 15.97 -4.60 4.27
C THR A 132 17.13 -5.53 4.61
N ASP A 133 18.40 -5.13 4.38
CA ASP A 133 19.56 -5.96 4.71
C ASP A 133 19.89 -5.92 6.23
N GLN A 134 19.65 -4.81 6.92
CA GLN A 134 19.96 -4.68 8.35
C GLN A 134 18.99 -5.42 9.29
N GLY A 135 17.83 -5.86 8.78
CA GLY A 135 16.83 -6.62 9.54
C GLY A 135 17.18 -8.11 9.71
N LEU A 136 18.02 -8.68 8.84
CA LEU A 136 18.44 -10.08 8.92
C LEU A 136 19.63 -10.28 9.87
N GLU A 137 20.55 -9.32 9.94
CA GLU A 137 21.77 -9.45 10.76
C GLU A 137 21.46 -9.39 12.27
N ARG A 138 20.37 -8.72 12.67
CA ARG A 138 19.99 -8.59 14.10
C ARG A 138 19.24 -9.81 14.66
N ARG A 139 18.87 -10.79 13.85
CA ARG A 139 18.20 -12.04 14.31
C ARG A 139 19.17 -13.20 14.59
N GLY A 140 20.48 -12.97 14.47
CA GLY A 140 21.51 -13.99 14.68
C GLY A 140 22.37 -13.81 15.94
N GLN A 141 21.99 -12.93 16.87
CA GLN A 141 22.80 -12.60 18.06
C GLN A 141 22.10 -12.74 19.41
N ASP A 142 20.98 -13.46 19.49
CA ASP A 142 20.35 -13.87 20.75
C ASP A 142 20.27 -15.39 20.88
#